data_AF-A0AAE3EIC4-F1
#
_entry.id   AF-A0AAE3EIC4-F1
#
_cell.length_a   1.000
_cell.length_b   1.000
_cell.length_c   1.000
_cell.angle_alpha   90.00
_cell.angle_beta   90.00
_cell.angle_gamma   90.00
#
_symmetry.space_group_name_H-M   'P 1'
#
loop_
_entity.id
_entity.type
_entity.pdbx_description
1 polymer ?
#
loop_
_entity_poly.entity_id
_entity_poly.type
_entity_poly.pdbx_seq_one_letter_code
_entity_poly.pdbx_strand_id
1 'polypeptide(L)'
;MLALKHILEENDPDAIAPFSPGCSKTVYTYFVDKSKFSPGSAVWKKDIETAEAFFAERKAAGDPAFDGLEIRREEKETRDILFWGIYGRNGLAAALFSRNSGTENKNAVYLKCLASLEAPLSEALSRLKEIHRKGLRDEASHENALSELILARIEERGSATQKELNSFAENAKLDPVLHALKKEERIAGKGGSDEECVWTIRG
;
A
#
# COMPACT_ATOMS: atom_id res chain seq x y z
N MET A 1 5.65 -15.44 -15.78
CA MET A 1 6.94 -15.02 -15.19
C MET A 1 8.15 -15.73 -15.80
N LEU A 2 8.02 -16.47 -16.91
CA LEU A 2 9.16 -17.09 -17.60
C LEU A 2 9.60 -16.34 -18.88
N ALA A 3 8.67 -15.67 -19.58
CA ALA A 3 8.97 -15.05 -20.86
C ALA A 3 9.93 -13.83 -20.76
N LEU A 4 9.82 -13.03 -19.70
CA LEU A 4 10.66 -11.83 -19.52
C LEU A 4 12.10 -12.19 -19.13
N LYS A 5 12.31 -13.34 -18.48
CA LYS A 5 13.62 -13.80 -18.02
C LYS A 5 14.49 -14.25 -19.20
N HIS A 6 13.88 -14.96 -20.16
CA HIS A 6 14.60 -15.50 -21.31
C HIS A 6 15.07 -14.43 -22.30
N ILE A 7 14.27 -13.37 -22.48
CA ILE A 7 14.62 -12.25 -23.37
C ILE A 7 15.82 -11.43 -22.83
N LEU A 8 16.04 -11.43 -21.51
CA LEU A 8 17.11 -10.66 -20.87
C LEU A 8 18.43 -11.44 -20.74
N GLU A 9 18.40 -12.77 -20.70
CA GLU A 9 19.59 -13.62 -20.50
C GLU A 9 20.44 -13.80 -21.78
N GLU A 10 19.87 -13.62 -22.97
CA GLU A 10 20.60 -13.91 -24.23
C GLU A 10 21.51 -12.78 -24.74
N ASN A 11 21.42 -11.55 -24.21
CA ASN A 11 22.10 -10.40 -24.83
C ASN A 11 23.23 -9.75 -24.00
N ASP A 12 23.33 -10.01 -22.70
CA ASP A 12 24.43 -9.47 -21.88
C ASP A 12 24.43 -10.15 -20.49
N PRO A 13 25.40 -11.03 -20.17
CA PRO A 13 25.48 -11.68 -18.86
C PRO A 13 25.78 -10.70 -17.70
N ASP A 14 26.25 -9.48 -18.00
CA ASP A 14 26.46 -8.41 -17.02
C ASP A 14 25.26 -7.44 -16.91
N ALA A 15 24.21 -7.58 -17.74
CA ALA A 15 22.97 -6.80 -17.63
C ALA A 15 22.10 -7.18 -16.42
N ILE A 16 22.49 -8.23 -15.68
CA ILE A 16 21.83 -8.65 -14.43
C ILE A 16 22.69 -8.31 -13.22
N ALA A 17 23.09 -7.05 -13.12
CA ALA A 17 23.10 -6.37 -11.83
C ALA A 17 21.96 -5.34 -11.83
N PRO A 18 20.68 -5.75 -11.75
CA PRO A 18 19.60 -4.81 -11.94
C PRO A 18 19.44 -4.05 -10.62
N PHE A 19 20.05 -2.86 -10.59
CA PHE A 19 19.92 -1.84 -9.56
C PHE A 19 20.74 -2.11 -8.28
N SER A 20 21.41 -1.07 -7.77
CA SER A 20 21.75 -0.99 -6.35
C SER A 20 20.50 -1.29 -5.53
N PRO A 21 20.57 -2.01 -4.39
CA PRO A 21 19.39 -2.41 -3.63
C PRO A 21 18.44 -1.22 -3.41
N GLY A 22 17.36 -1.19 -4.17
CA GLY A 22 16.34 -0.17 -4.09
C GLY A 22 15.37 -0.48 -2.95
N CYS A 23 14.53 0.50 -2.61
CA CYS A 23 13.44 0.29 -1.68
C CYS A 23 12.20 -0.24 -2.43
N SER A 24 11.52 -1.21 -1.82
CA SER A 24 10.20 -1.69 -2.24
C SER A 24 9.23 -1.64 -1.05
N LYS A 25 8.37 -0.62 -1.01
CA LYS A 25 7.29 -0.48 -0.02
C LYS A 25 5.95 -0.78 -0.65
N THR A 26 5.04 -1.33 0.16
CA THR A 26 3.65 -1.55 -0.23
C THR A 26 2.77 -1.31 0.97
N VAL A 27 1.75 -0.49 0.78
CA VAL A 27 0.69 -0.27 1.76
C VAL A 27 -0.58 -0.88 1.22
N TYR A 28 -1.27 -1.63 2.07
CA TYR A 28 -2.48 -2.34 1.71
C TYR A 28 -3.72 -1.63 2.27
N THR A 29 -4.85 -1.82 1.61
CA THR A 29 -6.18 -1.59 2.18
C THR A 29 -7.02 -2.83 1.85
N TYR A 30 -7.45 -3.57 2.87
CA TYR A 30 -8.25 -4.79 2.80
C TYR A 30 -9.74 -4.49 2.89
N PHE A 31 -10.56 -5.51 2.61
CA PHE A 31 -12.02 -5.44 2.70
C PHE A 31 -12.57 -4.26 1.89
N VAL A 32 -12.14 -4.20 0.63
CA VAL A 32 -12.44 -3.08 -0.26
C VAL A 32 -13.56 -3.43 -1.22
N ASP A 33 -14.35 -2.42 -1.57
CA ASP A 33 -15.16 -2.46 -2.76
C ASP A 33 -14.27 -2.06 -3.95
N LYS A 34 -13.79 -3.07 -4.69
CA LYS A 34 -12.89 -2.88 -5.84
C LYS A 34 -13.50 -2.01 -6.93
N SER A 35 -14.83 -1.93 -7.03
CA SER A 35 -15.50 -1.09 -8.04
C SER A 35 -15.24 0.41 -7.81
N LYS A 36 -14.93 0.79 -6.56
CA LYS A 36 -14.58 2.17 -6.18
C LYS A 36 -13.21 2.60 -6.69
N PHE A 37 -12.36 1.67 -7.15
CA PHE A 37 -11.06 1.97 -7.77
C PHE A 37 -11.05 1.60 -9.26
N SER A 38 -11.53 2.52 -10.09
CA SER A 38 -11.60 2.39 -11.55
C SER A 38 -11.36 3.75 -12.21
N PRO A 39 -10.91 3.81 -13.48
CA PRO A 39 -10.68 5.07 -14.18
C PRO A 39 -11.86 6.04 -14.07
N GLY A 40 -11.61 7.22 -13.49
CA GLY A 40 -12.62 8.27 -13.33
C GLY A 40 -13.50 8.17 -12.07
N SER A 41 -13.33 7.12 -11.26
CA SER A 41 -13.98 7.03 -9.94
C SER A 41 -13.51 8.14 -8.99
N ALA A 42 -14.25 8.36 -7.90
CA ALA A 42 -13.91 9.39 -6.92
C ALA A 42 -12.53 9.16 -6.30
N VAL A 43 -12.22 7.92 -5.87
CA VAL A 43 -10.91 7.56 -5.31
C VAL A 43 -9.81 7.71 -6.35
N TRP A 44 -10.05 7.27 -7.59
CA TRP A 44 -9.08 7.40 -8.68
C TRP A 44 -8.70 8.85 -8.94
N LYS A 45 -9.69 9.75 -9.03
CA LYS A 45 -9.45 11.19 -9.20
C LYS A 45 -8.71 11.78 -8.01
N LYS A 46 -9.07 11.37 -6.78
CA LYS A 46 -8.40 11.85 -5.57
C LYS A 46 -6.95 11.40 -5.48
N ASP A 47 -6.64 10.18 -5.88
CA ASP A 47 -5.26 9.69 -6.01
C ASP A 47 -4.46 10.56 -6.98
N ILE A 48 -5.04 10.88 -8.14
CA ILE A 48 -4.40 11.75 -9.14
C ILE A 48 -4.08 13.11 -8.55
N GLU A 49 -5.10 13.80 -8.03
CA GLU A 49 -4.96 15.11 -7.42
C GLU A 49 -3.88 15.12 -6.33
N THR A 50 -3.88 14.09 -5.47
CA THR A 50 -3.01 14.04 -4.31
C THR A 50 -1.57 13.74 -4.69
N ALA A 51 -1.33 12.80 -5.60
CA ALA A 51 0.02 12.49 -6.07
C ALA A 51 0.60 13.67 -6.87
N GLU A 52 -0.17 14.26 -7.78
CA GLU A 52 0.28 15.39 -8.58
C GLU A 52 0.53 16.64 -7.72
N ALA A 53 -0.35 16.94 -6.75
CA ALA A 53 -0.13 18.01 -5.78
C ALA A 53 1.13 17.78 -4.94
N PHE A 54 1.34 16.56 -4.43
CA PHE A 54 2.55 16.21 -3.70
C PHE A 54 3.82 16.47 -4.55
N PHE A 55 3.85 16.02 -5.79
CA PHE A 55 5.01 16.24 -6.66
C PHE A 55 5.22 17.72 -7.00
N ALA A 56 4.14 18.48 -7.20
CA ALA A 56 4.20 19.92 -7.45
C ALA A 56 4.71 20.68 -6.21
N GLU A 57 4.23 20.34 -5.02
CA GLU A 57 4.69 20.91 -3.73
C GLU A 57 6.20 20.71 -3.55
N ARG A 58 6.71 19.49 -3.81
CA ARG A 58 8.15 19.19 -3.71
C ARG A 58 9.00 19.98 -4.69
N LYS A 59 8.55 20.09 -5.94
CA LYS A 59 9.23 20.89 -6.97
C LYS A 59 9.22 22.38 -6.62
N ALA A 60 8.08 22.91 -6.18
CA ALA A 60 7.95 24.31 -5.79
C ALA A 60 8.81 24.67 -4.55
N ALA A 61 8.96 23.72 -3.62
CA ALA A 61 9.84 23.86 -2.46
C ALA A 61 11.34 23.74 -2.80
N GLY A 62 11.69 23.42 -4.04
CA GLY A 62 13.08 23.21 -4.44
C GLY A 62 13.74 22.03 -3.74
N ASP A 63 12.97 20.97 -3.43
CA ASP A 63 13.50 19.79 -2.75
C ASP A 63 14.62 19.14 -3.58
N PRO A 64 15.87 19.08 -3.07
CA PRO A 64 17.00 18.54 -3.83
C PRO A 64 16.81 17.08 -4.25
N ALA A 65 15.98 16.31 -3.54
CA ALA A 65 15.69 14.93 -3.91
C ALA A 65 14.92 14.81 -5.22
N PHE A 66 14.21 15.87 -5.64
CA PHE A 66 13.41 15.93 -6.86
C PHE A 66 14.09 16.72 -7.98
N ASP A 67 15.28 17.28 -7.74
CA ASP A 67 16.02 18.03 -8.75
C ASP A 67 16.44 17.12 -9.92
N GLY A 68 16.23 17.60 -11.13
CA GLY A 68 16.45 16.84 -12.36
C GLY A 68 15.57 15.59 -12.52
N LEU A 69 14.53 15.40 -11.69
CA LEU A 69 13.58 14.31 -11.86
C LEU A 69 12.38 14.71 -12.74
N GLU A 70 12.14 13.90 -13.75
CA GLU A 70 10.94 13.96 -14.57
C GLU A 70 9.87 13.01 -14.01
N ILE A 71 8.65 13.49 -13.87
CA ILE A 71 7.55 12.72 -13.28
C ILE A 71 6.44 12.63 -14.32
N ARG A 72 6.05 11.41 -14.66
CA ARG A 72 5.06 11.13 -15.71
C ARG A 72 3.98 10.23 -15.15
N ARG A 73 2.72 10.64 -15.29
CA ARG A 73 1.59 9.71 -15.18
C ARG A 73 1.50 8.92 -16.48
N GLU A 74 1.52 7.60 -16.39
CA GLU A 74 1.52 6.72 -17.55
C GLU A 74 0.30 5.82 -17.58
N GLU A 75 -0.26 5.64 -18.77
CA GLU A 75 -1.27 4.62 -19.01
C GLU A 75 -0.58 3.26 -19.13
N LYS A 76 -1.14 2.24 -18.47
CA LYS A 76 -0.67 0.85 -18.54
C LYS A 76 -1.77 0.00 -19.17
N GLU A 77 -1.37 -1.12 -19.78
CA GLU A 77 -2.32 -2.03 -20.44
C GLU A 77 -3.42 -2.55 -19.51
N THR A 78 -3.10 -2.71 -18.23
CA THR A 78 -4.08 -3.07 -17.20
C THR A 78 -4.93 -1.85 -16.83
N ARG A 79 -6.24 -1.91 -17.15
CA ARG A 79 -7.19 -0.79 -17.02
C ARG A 79 -7.29 -0.17 -15.63
N ASP A 80 -7.12 -0.95 -14.56
CA ASP A 80 -7.29 -0.47 -13.18
C ASP A 80 -5.94 -0.30 -12.46
N ILE A 81 -4.95 0.23 -13.16
CA ILE A 81 -3.65 0.62 -12.58
C ILE A 81 -3.44 2.12 -12.81
N LEU A 82 -3.24 2.84 -11.71
CA LEU A 82 -2.83 4.23 -11.74
C LEU A 82 -1.32 4.29 -11.46
N PHE A 83 -0.53 4.77 -12.43
CA PHE A 83 0.93 4.64 -12.40
C PHE A 83 1.63 5.99 -12.64
N TRP A 84 2.65 6.27 -11.81
CA TRP A 84 3.61 7.33 -12.03
C TRP A 84 5.02 6.75 -12.15
N GLY A 85 5.67 7.04 -13.27
CA GLY A 85 7.09 6.86 -13.47
C GLY A 85 7.86 8.12 -13.08
N ILE A 86 8.95 7.96 -12.34
CA ILE A 86 9.83 9.03 -11.90
C ILE A 86 11.21 8.71 -12.47
N TYR A 87 11.68 9.56 -13.39
CA TYR A 87 12.86 9.34 -14.20
C TYR A 87 13.95 10.34 -13.84
N GLY A 88 15.16 9.83 -13.61
CA GLY A 88 16.37 10.64 -13.50
C GLY A 88 17.26 10.48 -14.73
N ARG A 89 18.51 10.97 -14.62
CA ARG A 89 19.52 10.88 -15.70
C ARG A 89 19.80 9.45 -16.18
N ASN A 90 19.72 8.47 -15.28
CA ASN A 90 20.01 7.07 -15.56
C ASN A 90 18.75 6.22 -15.86
N GLY A 91 17.63 6.87 -16.22
CA GLY A 91 16.35 6.20 -16.47
C GLY A 91 15.43 6.18 -15.24
N LEU A 92 14.60 5.13 -15.13
CA LEU A 92 13.57 5.02 -14.10
C LEU A 92 14.21 4.96 -12.69
N ALA A 93 14.02 6.01 -11.91
CA ALA A 93 14.52 6.13 -10.54
C ALA A 93 13.48 5.69 -9.49
N ALA A 94 12.19 5.87 -9.79
CA ALA A 94 11.11 5.38 -8.95
C ALA A 94 9.81 5.13 -9.73
N ALA A 95 8.94 4.32 -9.16
CA ALA A 95 7.58 4.08 -9.59
C ALA A 95 6.64 4.10 -8.38
N LEU A 96 5.57 4.87 -8.48
CA LEU A 96 4.47 4.91 -7.52
C LEU A 96 3.21 4.46 -8.25
N PHE A 97 2.51 3.44 -7.75
CA PHE A 97 1.30 2.97 -8.42
C PHE A 97 0.29 2.31 -7.50
N SER A 98 -0.98 2.48 -7.83
CA SER A 98 -2.14 1.95 -7.11
C SER A 98 -2.85 0.91 -7.98
N ARG A 99 -3.27 -0.22 -7.41
CA ARG A 99 -4.10 -1.22 -8.11
C ARG A 99 -4.90 -2.12 -7.19
N ASN A 100 -6.01 -2.62 -7.70
CA ASN A 100 -6.73 -3.73 -7.09
C ASN A 100 -5.89 -5.03 -7.17
N SER A 101 -5.93 -5.83 -6.10
CA SER A 101 -5.41 -7.19 -6.11
C SER A 101 -6.30 -8.09 -6.96
N GLY A 102 -5.71 -8.97 -7.76
CA GLY A 102 -6.46 -9.96 -8.55
C GLY A 102 -6.95 -11.14 -7.73
N THR A 103 -6.29 -11.47 -6.61
CA THR A 103 -6.52 -12.71 -5.85
C THR A 103 -7.11 -12.48 -4.47
N GLU A 104 -6.91 -11.31 -3.87
CA GLU A 104 -7.37 -10.99 -2.52
C GLU A 104 -8.34 -9.81 -2.53
N ASN A 105 -9.20 -9.71 -1.51
CA ASN A 105 -10.07 -8.55 -1.33
C ASN A 105 -9.28 -7.36 -0.74
N LYS A 106 -8.42 -6.77 -1.56
CA LYS A 106 -7.60 -5.60 -1.20
C LYS A 106 -7.22 -4.74 -2.39
N ASN A 107 -6.92 -3.48 -2.12
CA ASN A 107 -6.15 -2.59 -2.98
C ASN A 107 -4.76 -2.38 -2.35
N ALA A 108 -3.78 -1.98 -3.17
CA ALA A 108 -2.44 -1.67 -2.70
C ALA A 108 -1.85 -0.50 -3.47
N VAL A 109 -1.10 0.34 -2.73
CA VAL A 109 -0.20 1.35 -3.28
C VAL A 109 1.23 0.84 -3.13
N TYR A 110 1.97 0.85 -4.23
CA TYR A 110 3.32 0.35 -4.33
C TYR A 110 4.28 1.51 -4.57
N LEU A 111 5.39 1.52 -3.85
CA LEU A 111 6.52 2.39 -4.09
C LEU A 111 7.75 1.52 -4.34
N LYS A 112 8.31 1.63 -5.55
CA LYS A 112 9.60 1.04 -5.91
C LYS A 112 10.54 2.19 -6.26
N CYS A 113 11.67 2.32 -5.59
CA CYS A 113 12.55 3.47 -5.81
C CYS A 113 14.01 3.19 -5.47
N LEU A 114 14.91 4.04 -5.97
CA LEU A 114 16.26 4.14 -5.41
C LEU A 114 16.19 4.47 -3.92
N ALA A 115 17.12 3.94 -3.12
CA ALA A 115 17.14 4.12 -1.67
C ALA A 115 17.12 5.61 -1.24
N SER A 116 17.77 6.49 -2.01
CA SER A 116 17.78 7.95 -1.75
C SER A 116 16.40 8.60 -1.87
N LEU A 117 15.47 7.99 -2.60
CA LEU A 117 14.11 8.50 -2.82
C LEU A 117 13.07 7.89 -1.88
N GLU A 118 13.46 6.92 -1.05
CA GLU A 118 12.53 6.25 -0.13
C GLU A 118 11.87 7.21 0.85
N ALA A 119 12.67 7.94 1.63
CA ALA A 119 12.15 8.86 2.64
C ALA A 119 11.33 10.00 2.00
N PRO A 120 11.81 10.68 0.93
CA PRO A 120 11.03 11.71 0.24
C PRO A 120 9.68 11.19 -0.29
N LEU A 121 9.64 10.00 -0.89
CA LEU A 121 8.42 9.44 -1.52
C LEU A 121 7.50 8.70 -0.53
N SER A 122 7.97 8.38 0.68
CA SER A 122 7.14 7.71 1.69
C SER A 122 5.94 8.56 2.10
N GLU A 123 6.03 9.89 2.04
CA GLU A 123 4.88 10.75 2.31
C GLU A 123 3.77 10.60 1.26
N ALA A 124 4.13 10.52 -0.03
CA ALA A 124 3.15 10.27 -1.09
C ALA A 124 2.43 8.94 -0.86
N LEU A 125 3.18 7.90 -0.50
CA LEU A 125 2.64 6.59 -0.17
C LEU A 125 1.63 6.66 0.99
N SER A 126 1.95 7.40 2.06
CA SER A 126 1.07 7.60 3.21
C SER A 126 -0.19 8.40 2.88
N ARG A 127 -0.08 9.47 2.08
CA ARG A 127 -1.24 10.27 1.64
C ARG A 127 -2.22 9.42 0.82
N LEU A 128 -1.71 8.59 -0.09
CA LEU A 128 -2.53 7.67 -0.89
C LEU A 128 -3.13 6.53 -0.04
N LYS A 129 -2.37 5.96 0.91
CA LYS A 129 -2.89 4.97 1.88
C LYS A 129 -4.15 5.48 2.57
N GLU A 130 -4.13 6.73 3.03
CA GLU A 130 -5.25 7.31 3.77
C GLU A 130 -6.49 7.55 2.89
N ILE A 131 -6.29 7.96 1.64
CA ILE A 131 -7.36 8.09 0.65
C ILE A 131 -8.01 6.73 0.41
N HIS A 132 -7.21 5.69 0.23
CA HIS A 132 -7.69 4.33 0.00
C HIS A 132 -8.46 3.81 1.21
N ARG A 133 -7.90 3.98 2.42
CA ARG A 133 -8.53 3.55 3.67
C ARG A 133 -9.91 4.17 3.88
N LYS A 134 -10.09 5.44 3.51
CA LYS A 134 -11.37 6.16 3.63
C LYS A 134 -12.32 5.86 2.47
N GLY A 135 -11.79 5.73 1.27
CA GLY A 135 -12.61 5.72 0.05
C GLY A 135 -12.94 4.33 -0.49
N LEU A 136 -12.14 3.30 -0.17
CA LEU A 136 -12.28 1.98 -0.80
C LEU A 136 -12.96 0.94 0.08
N ARG A 137 -13.16 1.17 1.38
CA ARG A 137 -13.76 0.16 2.26
C ARG A 137 -15.14 -0.26 1.76
N ASP A 138 -15.39 -1.56 1.84
CA ASP A 138 -16.71 -2.13 1.66
C ASP A 138 -17.46 -2.09 2.99
N GLU A 139 -18.35 -1.11 3.14
CA GLU A 139 -19.16 -0.93 4.35
C GLU A 139 -20.16 -2.09 4.57
N ALA A 140 -20.48 -2.85 3.53
CA ALA A 140 -21.36 -4.01 3.63
C ALA A 140 -20.59 -5.31 3.98
N SER A 141 -19.25 -5.31 3.93
CA SER A 141 -18.45 -6.48 4.26
C SER A 141 -18.50 -6.80 5.75
N HIS A 142 -18.80 -8.06 6.07
CA HIS A 142 -18.76 -8.57 7.44
C HIS A 142 -17.35 -8.46 8.05
N GLU A 143 -16.31 -8.71 7.25
CA GLU A 143 -14.91 -8.58 7.68
C GLU A 143 -14.54 -7.14 7.98
N ASN A 144 -15.04 -6.18 7.18
CA ASN A 144 -14.83 -4.76 7.47
C ASN A 144 -15.51 -4.36 8.79
N ALA A 145 -16.77 -4.74 8.99
CA ALA A 145 -17.51 -4.48 10.23
C ALA A 145 -16.80 -5.11 11.46
N LEU A 146 -16.31 -6.35 11.32
CA LEU A 146 -15.55 -7.02 12.37
C LEU A 146 -14.21 -6.32 12.65
N SER A 147 -13.54 -5.81 11.60
CA SER A 147 -12.28 -5.09 11.76
C SER A 147 -12.46 -3.81 12.58
N GLU A 148 -13.54 -3.07 12.37
CA GLU A 148 -13.84 -1.85 13.14
C GLU A 148 -14.23 -2.17 14.58
N LEU A 149 -14.98 -3.26 14.81
CA LEU A 149 -15.32 -3.73 16.15
C LEU A 149 -14.07 -4.13 16.96
N ILE A 150 -13.12 -4.84 16.35
CA ILE A 150 -11.83 -5.20 16.98
C ILE A 150 -11.08 -3.93 17.38
N LEU A 151 -10.99 -2.95 16.48
CA LEU A 151 -10.24 -1.73 16.75
C LEU A 151 -10.87 -0.91 17.86
N ALA A 152 -12.20 -0.73 17.85
CA ALA A 152 -12.92 -0.06 18.93
C ALA A 152 -12.66 -0.74 20.28
N ARG A 153 -12.67 -2.08 20.33
CA ARG A 153 -12.40 -2.83 21.56
C ARG A 153 -10.97 -2.63 22.08
N ILE A 154 -9.98 -2.64 21.19
CA ILE A 154 -8.58 -2.40 21.57
C ILE A 154 -8.41 -0.95 22.03
N GLU A 155 -9.05 0.01 21.36
CA GLU A 155 -8.99 1.44 21.70
C GLU A 155 -9.60 1.71 23.09
N GLU A 156 -10.79 1.17 23.39
CA GLU A 156 -11.46 1.32 24.69
C GLU A 156 -10.63 0.79 25.87
N ARG A 157 -9.85 -0.28 25.65
CA ARG A 157 -9.09 -0.97 26.71
C ARG A 157 -7.59 -0.69 26.69
N GLY A 158 -7.11 0.04 25.68
CA GLY A 158 -5.69 0.19 25.34
C GLY A 158 -5.02 -1.06 24.75
N SER A 159 -5.54 -2.26 25.03
CA SER A 159 -5.08 -3.53 24.47
C SER A 159 -6.16 -4.61 24.55
N ALA A 160 -6.02 -5.69 23.79
CA ALA A 160 -6.84 -6.90 23.93
C ALA A 160 -6.02 -8.17 23.65
N THR A 161 -6.24 -9.22 24.43
CA THR A 161 -5.65 -10.55 24.19
C THR A 161 -6.40 -11.28 23.06
N GLN A 162 -5.73 -12.21 22.38
CA GLN A 162 -6.39 -13.08 21.39
C GLN A 162 -7.59 -13.81 21.98
N LYS A 163 -7.47 -14.30 23.23
CA LYS A 163 -8.59 -14.96 23.93
C LYS A 163 -9.80 -14.05 24.11
N GLU A 164 -9.59 -12.79 24.53
CA GLU A 164 -10.69 -11.81 24.61
C GLU A 164 -11.30 -11.54 23.23
N LEU A 165 -10.45 -11.48 22.19
CA LEU A 165 -10.92 -11.28 20.83
C LEU A 165 -11.78 -12.47 20.35
N ASN A 166 -11.31 -13.69 20.55
CA ASN A 166 -12.05 -14.91 20.18
C ASN A 166 -13.40 -15.02 20.91
N SER A 167 -13.47 -14.63 22.18
CA SER A 167 -14.70 -14.72 22.99
C SER A 167 -15.79 -13.72 22.55
N PHE A 168 -15.44 -12.53 22.03
CA PHE A 168 -16.48 -11.58 21.59
C PHE A 168 -17.01 -11.91 20.19
N ALA A 169 -16.20 -12.57 19.36
CA ALA A 169 -16.50 -12.78 17.95
C ALA A 169 -17.12 -14.15 17.67
N GLU A 170 -17.87 -14.73 18.62
CA GLU A 170 -18.38 -16.11 18.60
C GLU A 170 -18.71 -16.62 17.17
N ASN A 171 -17.91 -17.58 16.69
CA ASN A 171 -17.98 -18.22 15.35
C ASN A 171 -17.38 -17.46 14.15
N ALA A 172 -16.77 -16.29 14.33
CA ALA A 172 -16.09 -15.56 13.26
C ALA A 172 -14.61 -15.99 13.11
N LYS A 173 -14.12 -16.03 11.86
CA LYS A 173 -12.71 -16.27 11.56
C LYS A 173 -11.92 -14.97 11.76
N LEU A 174 -11.25 -14.82 12.89
CA LEU A 174 -10.49 -13.60 13.21
C LEU A 174 -9.14 -13.50 12.49
N ASP A 175 -8.49 -14.62 12.20
CA ASP A 175 -7.12 -14.61 11.66
C ASP A 175 -6.98 -13.79 10.37
N PRO A 176 -7.89 -13.88 9.37
CA PRO A 176 -7.80 -13.05 8.18
C PRO A 176 -7.98 -11.55 8.48
N VAL A 177 -8.81 -11.21 9.46
CA VAL A 177 -9.07 -9.82 9.89
C VAL A 177 -7.88 -9.25 10.65
N LEU A 178 -7.31 -10.00 11.58
CA LEU A 178 -6.10 -9.60 12.30
C LEU A 178 -4.89 -9.53 11.36
N HIS A 179 -4.79 -10.45 10.39
CA HIS A 179 -3.79 -10.38 9.34
C HIS A 179 -3.91 -9.09 8.54
N ALA A 180 -5.13 -8.76 8.08
CA ALA A 180 -5.40 -7.52 7.35
C ALA A 180 -5.03 -6.29 8.17
N LEU A 181 -5.54 -6.17 9.40
CA LEU A 181 -5.25 -5.04 10.30
C LEU A 181 -3.74 -4.89 10.58
N LYS A 182 -3.01 -5.99 10.73
CA LYS A 182 -1.54 -5.98 10.88
C LYS A 182 -0.84 -5.52 9.60
N LYS A 183 -1.28 -5.98 8.43
CA LYS A 183 -0.71 -5.58 7.12
C LYS A 183 -1.01 -4.14 6.75
N GLU A 184 -2.09 -3.58 7.27
CA GLU A 184 -2.44 -2.16 7.18
C GLU A 184 -1.75 -1.31 8.25
N GLU A 185 -1.00 -1.94 9.16
CA GLU A 185 -0.32 -1.31 10.29
C GLU A 185 -1.30 -0.59 11.25
N ARG A 186 -2.55 -1.06 11.35
CA ARG A 186 -3.55 -0.53 12.30
C ARG A 186 -3.40 -1.11 13.70
N ILE A 187 -2.84 -2.32 13.79
CA ILE A 187 -2.56 -3.00 15.06
C ILE A 187 -1.15 -3.58 15.08
N ALA A 188 -0.65 -3.87 16.28
CA ALA A 188 0.53 -4.68 16.53
C ALA A 188 0.21 -5.77 17.56
N GLY A 189 0.73 -6.98 17.32
CA GLY A 189 0.67 -8.08 18.29
C GLY A 189 2.01 -8.26 18.99
N LYS A 190 2.00 -8.46 20.32
CA LYS A 190 3.17 -8.82 21.14
C LYS A 190 2.83 -10.03 22.03
N GLY A 191 3.74 -10.99 22.18
CA GLY A 191 3.54 -12.19 23.03
C GLY A 191 3.69 -13.53 22.29
N GLY A 192 3.87 -14.64 23.03
CA GLY A 192 4.03 -16.00 22.51
C GLY A 192 2.74 -16.84 22.54
N SER A 193 2.65 -17.89 21.71
CA SER A 193 1.45 -18.71 21.38
C SER A 193 0.18 -17.92 21.01
N ASP A 194 -0.69 -18.50 20.19
CA ASP A 194 -1.81 -17.75 19.60
C ASP A 194 -2.76 -17.19 20.68
N GLU A 195 -2.95 -17.85 21.82
CA GLU A 195 -3.92 -17.41 22.84
C GLU A 195 -3.47 -16.24 23.73
N GLU A 196 -2.16 -16.06 23.95
CA GLU A 196 -1.61 -15.01 24.83
C GLU A 196 -1.14 -13.77 24.06
N CYS A 197 -1.31 -13.75 22.72
CA CYS A 197 -0.96 -12.58 21.92
C CYS A 197 -1.79 -11.36 22.35
N VAL A 198 -1.10 -10.26 22.70
CA VAL A 198 -1.71 -8.99 23.08
C VAL A 198 -1.65 -8.03 21.89
N TRP A 199 -2.82 -7.55 21.48
CA TRP A 199 -3.01 -6.61 20.39
C TRP A 199 -3.15 -5.18 20.90
N THR A 200 -2.47 -4.24 20.25
CA THR A 200 -2.53 -2.79 20.54
C THR A 200 -2.75 -2.00 19.25
N ILE A 201 -3.42 -0.86 19.31
CA ILE A 201 -3.51 0.08 18.18
C ILE A 201 -2.11 0.61 17.84
N ARG A 202 -1.84 0.78 16.54
CA ARG A 202 -0.71 1.58 16.06
C ARG A 202 -1.22 2.96 15.68
N GLY A 203 -0.59 3.98 16.27
CA GLY A 203 -0.81 5.40 15.94
C GLY A 203 -0.16 5.80 14.62
#